data_AF-A0A2A4HRV0-F1
#
_entry.id   AF-A0A2A4HRV0-F1
#
_cell.length_a   1.000
_cell.length_b   1.000
_cell.length_c   1.000
_cell.angle_alpha   90.00
_cell.angle_beta   90.00
_cell.angle_gamma   90.00
#
_symmetry.space_group_name_H-M   'P 1'
#
loop_
_entity.id
_entity.type
_entity.pdbx_description
1 polymer ?
#
loop_
_entity_poly.entity_id
_entity_poly.type
_entity_poly.pdbx_seq_one_letter_code
_entity_poly.pdbx_strand_id
1 'polypeptide(L)'
;MDKAAYHKRWDHLEQIQREHSNLPESGIENRSALHKILTNTFREFVVACYCDHWREVYQSSAFSLTSDRDVLIARAIKAHHWTPGIATSLTNYDLALSLIDELATFKLTEMAVHVCYMNLQDLPKADYQALIGPHE
;
A
#
# COMPACT_ATOMS: atom_id res chain seq x y z
N MET A 1 11.78 -8.10 4.55
CA MET A 1 12.35 -6.75 4.34
C MET A 1 12.88 -6.12 5.63
N ASP A 2 13.91 -5.26 5.54
CA ASP A 2 14.45 -4.50 6.68
C ASP A 2 13.77 -3.13 6.88
N LYS A 3 14.08 -2.45 7.99
CA LYS A 3 13.51 -1.15 8.36
C LYS A 3 13.74 -0.07 7.29
N ALA A 4 14.95 0.00 6.73
CA ALA A 4 15.32 1.03 5.77
C ALA A 4 14.54 0.87 4.46
N ALA A 5 14.30 -0.37 4.03
CA ALA A 5 13.47 -0.67 2.87
C ALA A 5 12.03 -0.18 3.04
N TYR A 6 11.42 -0.38 4.21
CA TYR A 6 10.07 0.11 4.49
C TYR A 6 9.99 1.64 4.51
N HIS A 7 10.94 2.34 5.12
CA HIS A 7 10.98 3.81 5.07
C HIS A 7 11.11 4.33 3.64
N LYS A 8 12.08 3.81 2.88
CA LYS A 8 12.26 4.21 1.48
C LYS A 8 10.98 4.00 0.65
N ARG A 9 10.26 2.91 0.93
CA ARG A 9 9.00 2.62 0.25
C ARG A 9 7.89 3.58 0.64
N TRP A 10 7.79 3.92 1.92
CA TRP A 10 6.88 4.97 2.39
C TRP A 10 7.16 6.30 1.70
N ASP A 11 8.41 6.77 1.76
CA ASP A 11 8.82 8.06 1.21
C ASP A 11 8.50 8.18 -0.29
N HIS A 12 8.74 7.10 -1.03
CA HIS A 12 8.41 7.05 -2.45
C HIS A 12 6.91 7.17 -2.71
N LEU A 13 6.09 6.46 -1.95
CA LEU A 13 4.63 6.52 -2.08
C LEU A 13 4.09 7.90 -1.69
N GLU A 14 4.61 8.49 -0.61
CA GLU A 14 4.22 9.83 -0.19
C GLU A 14 4.53 10.88 -1.25
N GLN A 15 5.72 10.79 -1.87
CA GLN A 15 6.10 11.67 -2.97
C GLN A 15 5.13 11.58 -4.14
N ILE A 16 4.73 10.36 -4.55
CA ILE A 16 3.71 10.15 -5.58
C ILE A 16 2.38 10.81 -5.18
N GLN A 17 1.94 10.66 -3.92
CA GLN A 17 0.70 11.27 -3.45
C GLN A 17 0.77 12.80 -3.42
N ARG A 18 1.92 13.38 -3.07
CA ARG A 18 2.16 14.83 -3.11
C ARG A 18 2.08 15.35 -4.54
N GLU A 19 2.73 14.69 -5.49
CA GLU A 19 2.69 15.02 -6.91
C GLU A 19 1.26 14.98 -7.47
N HIS A 20 0.47 13.95 -7.13
CA HIS A 20 -0.93 13.84 -7.55
C HIS A 20 -1.86 14.88 -6.89
N SER A 21 -1.47 15.43 -5.74
CA SER A 21 -2.33 16.35 -4.98
C SER A 21 -2.23 17.81 -5.46
N ASN A 22 -1.35 18.14 -6.41
CA ASN A 22 -1.13 19.49 -6.93
C ASN A 22 -1.01 20.56 -5.83
N LEU A 23 -0.40 20.21 -4.69
CA LEU A 23 -0.27 21.15 -3.58
C LEU A 23 0.75 22.24 -3.94
N PRO A 24 0.45 23.53 -3.65
CA PRO A 24 1.40 24.59 -3.91
C PRO A 24 2.64 24.42 -3.02
N GLU A 25 3.83 24.62 -3.58
CA GLU A 25 5.12 24.62 -2.87
C GLU A 25 5.19 25.67 -1.75
N SER A 26 4.24 26.62 -1.69
CA SER A 26 4.12 27.55 -0.58
C SER A 26 3.81 26.78 0.69
N GLY A 27 4.81 26.62 1.55
CA GLY A 27 4.86 25.77 2.76
C GLY A 27 3.84 26.03 3.88
N ILE A 28 2.63 26.49 3.55
CA ILE A 28 1.43 26.37 4.37
C ILE A 28 0.67 25.15 3.84
N GLU A 29 1.14 23.95 4.18
CA GLU A 29 0.35 22.76 3.91
C GLU A 29 -1.01 22.92 4.58
N ASN A 30 -2.08 22.93 3.77
CA ASN A 30 -3.41 22.79 4.31
C ASN A 30 -3.43 21.46 5.06
N ARG A 31 -3.60 21.51 6.39
CA ARG A 31 -3.59 20.34 7.26
C ARG A 31 -4.54 19.24 6.78
N SER A 32 -5.68 19.62 6.19
CA SER A 32 -6.61 18.67 5.58
C SER A 32 -6.03 17.95 4.36
N ALA A 33 -5.20 18.62 3.56
CA ALA A 33 -4.54 18.03 2.42
C ALA A 33 -3.40 17.10 2.84
N LEU A 34 -2.60 17.49 3.83
CA LEU A 34 -1.60 16.62 4.45
C LEU A 34 -2.26 15.34 4.99
N HIS A 35 -3.36 15.47 5.74
CA HIS A 35 -4.06 14.30 6.27
C HIS A 35 -4.55 13.35 5.17
N LYS A 36 -5.06 13.91 4.06
CA LYS A 36 -5.49 13.13 2.89
C LYS A 36 -4.32 12.40 2.23
N ILE A 37 -3.19 13.08 2.05
CA ILE A 37 -1.96 12.49 1.51
C ILE A 37 -1.51 11.34 2.40
N LEU A 38 -1.35 11.56 3.70
CA LEU A 38 -0.91 10.52 4.64
C LEU A 38 -1.85 9.32 4.67
N THR A 39 -3.16 9.55 4.63
CA THR A 39 -4.16 8.47 4.58
C THR A 39 -4.05 7.66 3.27
N ASN A 40 -3.83 8.32 2.14
CA ASN A 40 -3.65 7.64 0.85
C ASN A 40 -2.31 6.89 0.80
N THR A 41 -1.22 7.51 1.28
CA THR A 41 0.10 6.89 1.41
C THR A 41 0.01 5.62 2.24
N PHE A 42 -0.68 5.66 3.39
CA PHE A 42 -0.90 4.48 4.22
C PHE A 42 -1.60 3.34 3.46
N ARG A 43 -2.68 3.64 2.72
CA ARG A 43 -3.41 2.63 1.94
C ARG A 43 -2.52 1.99 0.88
N GLU A 44 -1.80 2.80 0.11
CA GLU A 44 -0.85 2.28 -0.89
C GLU A 44 0.29 1.50 -0.24
N PHE A 45 0.74 1.92 0.94
CA PHE A 45 1.79 1.23 1.69
C PHE A 45 1.35 -0.16 2.15
N VAL A 46 0.10 -0.32 2.60
CA VAL A 46 -0.47 -1.64 2.92
C VAL A 46 -0.48 -2.54 1.70
N VAL A 47 -0.92 -2.03 0.55
CA VAL A 47 -0.93 -2.79 -0.72
C VAL A 47 0.49 -3.18 -1.15
N ALA A 48 1.45 -2.27 -1.03
CA ALA A 48 2.85 -2.52 -1.29
C ALA A 48 3.41 -3.65 -0.40
N CYS A 49 3.16 -3.59 0.92
CA CYS A 49 3.59 -4.62 1.87
C CYS A 49 2.95 -5.98 1.57
N TYR A 50 1.66 -5.98 1.18
CA TYR A 50 0.94 -7.16 0.75
C TYR A 50 1.58 -7.77 -0.51
N CYS A 51 1.95 -6.94 -1.48
CA CYS A 51 2.64 -7.39 -2.69
C CYS A 51 4.03 -7.98 -2.37
N ASP A 52 4.77 -7.38 -1.44
CA ASP A 52 6.06 -7.89 -0.99
C ASP A 52 5.94 -9.27 -0.34
N HIS A 53 4.96 -9.43 0.56
CA HIS A 53 4.66 -10.71 1.18
C HIS A 53 4.40 -11.80 0.14
N TRP A 54 3.51 -11.55 -0.83
CA TRP A 54 3.21 -12.53 -1.86
C TRP A 54 4.37 -12.78 -2.82
N ARG A 55 5.21 -11.77 -3.09
CA ARG A 55 6.42 -11.96 -3.89
C ARG A 55 7.39 -12.93 -3.22
N GLU A 56 7.53 -12.85 -1.89
CA GLU A 56 8.31 -13.83 -1.11
C GLU A 56 7.65 -15.23 -1.17
N VAL A 57 6.32 -15.33 -1.00
CA VAL A 57 5.60 -16.61 -1.10
C VAL A 57 5.72 -17.25 -2.49
N TYR A 58 5.73 -16.44 -3.55
CA TYR A 58 5.86 -16.89 -4.93
C TYR A 58 7.31 -16.97 -5.43
N GLN A 59 8.31 -16.83 -4.56
CA GLN A 59 9.72 -16.78 -4.95
C GLN A 59 10.19 -18.05 -5.70
N SER A 60 9.54 -19.19 -5.46
CA SER A 60 9.82 -20.46 -6.16
C SER A 60 8.96 -20.70 -7.41
N SER A 61 8.10 -19.74 -7.78
CA SER A 61 7.25 -19.88 -8.96
C SER A 61 8.04 -19.67 -10.25
N ALA A 62 7.60 -20.30 -11.34
CA ALA A 62 8.25 -20.16 -12.65
C ALA A 62 8.11 -18.75 -13.26
N PHE A 63 7.28 -17.89 -12.67
CA PHE A 63 6.98 -16.55 -13.15
C PHE A 63 7.60 -15.51 -12.22
N SER A 64 8.39 -14.59 -12.78
CA SER A 64 8.96 -13.49 -12.01
C SER A 64 7.90 -12.42 -11.77
N LEU A 65 7.47 -12.24 -10.52
CA LEU A 65 6.55 -11.18 -10.12
C LEU A 65 7.34 -9.91 -9.76
N THR A 66 7.85 -9.22 -10.79
CA THR A 66 8.79 -8.10 -10.60
C THR A 66 8.10 -6.82 -10.11
N SER A 67 6.86 -6.57 -10.50
CA SER A 67 6.09 -5.41 -10.08
C SER A 67 4.97 -5.76 -9.10
N ASP A 68 4.50 -4.78 -8.33
CA ASP A 68 3.29 -4.95 -7.50
C ASP A 68 2.06 -5.28 -8.34
N ARG A 69 2.00 -4.74 -9.56
CA ARG A 69 0.93 -5.04 -10.51
C ARG A 69 0.90 -6.52 -10.88
N ASP A 70 2.05 -7.13 -11.13
CA ASP A 70 2.12 -8.57 -11.46
C ASP A 70 1.62 -9.42 -10.29
N VAL A 71 1.98 -9.04 -9.05
CA VAL A 71 1.49 -9.71 -7.84
C VAL A 71 -0.02 -9.57 -7.71
N LEU A 72 -0.56 -8.36 -7.88
CA LEU A 72 -2.00 -8.11 -7.82
C LEU A 72 -2.76 -8.91 -8.89
N ILE A 73 -2.25 -8.97 -10.12
CA ILE A 73 -2.84 -9.78 -11.20
C ILE A 73 -2.83 -11.26 -10.84
N ALA A 74 -1.68 -11.80 -10.42
CA ALA A 74 -1.56 -13.21 -10.05
C ALA A 74 -2.50 -13.56 -8.89
N ARG A 75 -2.61 -12.67 -7.91
CA ARG A 75 -3.52 -12.86 -6.78
C ARG A 75 -4.98 -12.79 -7.18
N ALA A 76 -5.38 -11.82 -8.00
CA ALA A 76 -6.75 -11.69 -8.49
C ALA A 76 -7.19 -12.90 -9.32
N ILE A 77 -6.32 -13.40 -10.21
CA ILE A 77 -6.57 -14.65 -10.97
C ILE A 77 -6.81 -15.82 -10.02
N LYS A 78 -5.98 -15.97 -8.99
CA LYS A 78 -6.09 -17.07 -8.03
C LYS A 78 -7.32 -16.94 -7.11
N ALA A 79 -7.67 -15.72 -6.69
CA ALA A 79 -8.80 -15.47 -5.80
C ALA A 79 -10.16 -15.60 -6.52
N HIS A 80 -10.25 -15.10 -7.75
CA HIS A 80 -11.52 -14.96 -8.48
C HIS A 80 -11.68 -15.93 -9.65
N HIS A 81 -10.69 -16.77 -9.92
CA HIS A 81 -10.64 -17.66 -11.09
C HIS A 81 -10.80 -16.91 -12.42
N TRP A 82 -10.37 -15.66 -12.48
CA TRP A 82 -10.44 -14.87 -13.70
C TRP A 82 -9.45 -15.34 -14.74
N THR A 83 -9.78 -15.10 -16.01
CA THR A 83 -8.80 -15.26 -17.09
C THR A 83 -7.74 -14.17 -16.98
N PRO A 84 -6.49 -14.44 -17.42
CA PRO A 84 -5.44 -13.44 -17.39
C PRO A 84 -5.82 -12.13 -18.10
N GLY A 85 -6.56 -12.21 -19.22
CA GLY A 85 -7.01 -11.04 -19.98
C GLY A 85 -7.94 -10.11 -19.20
N ILE A 86 -8.81 -10.65 -18.34
CA ILE A 86 -9.66 -9.84 -17.46
C ILE A 86 -8.78 -9.12 -16.44
N ALA A 87 -7.93 -9.85 -15.73
CA ALA A 87 -7.08 -9.28 -14.69
C ALA A 87 -6.11 -8.21 -15.23
N THR A 88 -5.53 -8.43 -16.42
CA THR A 88 -4.59 -7.46 -17.03
C THR A 88 -5.29 -6.19 -17.53
N SER A 89 -6.60 -6.23 -17.78
CA SER A 89 -7.38 -5.08 -18.23
C SER A 89 -7.72 -4.08 -17.11
N LEU A 90 -7.61 -4.52 -15.85
CA LEU A 90 -7.97 -3.74 -14.67
C LEU A 90 -6.83 -2.82 -14.23
N THR A 91 -7.17 -1.69 -13.62
CA THR A 91 -6.17 -0.81 -12.98
C THR A 91 -5.63 -1.44 -11.69
N ASN A 92 -4.52 -0.92 -11.15
CA ASN A 92 -4.01 -1.39 -9.85
C ASN A 92 -5.05 -1.17 -8.73
N TYR A 93 -5.80 -0.07 -8.81
CA TYR A 93 -6.87 0.23 -7.86
C TYR A 93 -8.00 -0.81 -7.95
N ASP A 94 -8.47 -1.14 -9.15
CA ASP A 94 -9.51 -2.15 -9.34
C ASP A 94 -9.05 -3.53 -8.87
N LEU A 95 -7.79 -3.88 -9.13
CA LEU A 95 -7.21 -5.14 -8.67
C LEU A 95 -7.12 -5.18 -7.14
N ALA A 96 -6.63 -4.12 -6.49
CA ALA A 96 -6.58 -4.02 -5.04
C ALA A 96 -7.99 -4.08 -4.43
N LEU A 97 -8.97 -3.39 -5.02
CA LEU A 97 -10.36 -3.43 -4.58
C LEU A 97 -10.96 -4.84 -4.71
N SER A 98 -10.62 -5.57 -5.78
CA SER A 98 -11.05 -6.97 -5.92
C SER A 98 -10.47 -7.88 -4.83
N LEU A 99 -9.36 -7.49 -4.20
CA LEU A 99 -8.67 -8.23 -3.15
C LEU A 99 -8.93 -7.64 -1.76
N ILE A 100 -9.99 -6.83 -1.60
CA ILE A 100 -10.24 -6.09 -0.36
C ILE A 100 -10.36 -6.99 0.87
N ASP A 101 -10.96 -8.17 0.76
CA ASP A 101 -11.09 -9.11 1.88
C ASP A 101 -9.73 -9.69 2.30
N GLU A 102 -8.84 -9.94 1.34
CA GLU A 102 -7.47 -10.36 1.63
C GLU A 102 -6.66 -9.22 2.24
N LEU A 103 -6.79 -8.00 1.72
CA LEU A 103 -6.12 -6.82 2.26
C LEU A 103 -6.63 -6.43 3.66
N ALA A 104 -7.93 -6.62 3.93
CA ALA A 104 -8.52 -6.35 5.24
C ALA A 104 -8.05 -7.34 6.32
N THR A 105 -7.67 -8.55 5.92
CA THR A 105 -7.16 -9.59 6.83
C THR A 105 -5.63 -9.65 6.84
N PHE A 106 -4.96 -8.93 5.94
CA PHE A 106 -3.50 -8.87 5.86
C PHE A 106 -2.90 -8.14 7.06
N LYS A 107 -2.00 -8.84 7.76
CA LYS A 107 -1.25 -8.31 8.88
C LYS A 107 0.09 -7.76 8.42
N LEU A 108 0.33 -6.50 8.77
CA LEU A 108 1.62 -5.87 8.55
C LEU A 108 2.66 -6.51 9.47
N THR A 109 3.91 -6.51 9.01
CA THR A 109 5.02 -6.86 9.91
C THR A 109 5.18 -5.80 11.00
N GLU A 110 5.69 -6.16 12.17
CA GLU A 110 5.97 -5.19 13.26
C GLU A 110 6.78 -3.98 12.76
N MET A 111 7.72 -4.23 11.85
CA MET A 111 8.54 -3.17 11.27
C MET A 111 7.73 -2.23 10.36
N ALA A 112 6.82 -2.76 9.55
CA ALA A 112 5.94 -1.96 8.72
C ALA A 112 4.96 -1.13 9.57
N VAL A 113 4.39 -1.73 10.63
CA VAL A 113 3.56 -1.03 11.62
C VAL A 113 4.32 0.12 12.26
N HIS A 114 5.58 -0.09 12.66
CA HIS A 114 6.43 0.96 13.21
C HIS A 114 6.62 2.13 12.23
N VAL A 115 6.86 1.85 10.94
CA VAL A 115 6.98 2.90 9.92
C VAL A 115 5.67 3.68 9.76
N CYS A 116 4.52 3.00 9.75
CA CYS A 116 3.22 3.69 9.74
C CYS A 116 3.05 4.59 10.96
N TYR A 117 3.38 4.09 12.16
CA TYR A 117 3.24 4.87 13.39
C TYR A 117 4.11 6.12 13.41
N MET A 118 5.32 6.07 12.85
CA MET A 118 6.22 7.22 12.81
C MET A 118 5.75 8.30 11.84
N ASN A 119 5.19 7.91 10.68
CA ASN A 119 4.81 8.86 9.63
C ASN A 119 3.37 9.39 9.77
N LEU A 120 2.49 8.69 10.49
CA LEU A 120 1.10 9.11 10.67
C LEU A 120 0.86 9.99 11.89
N GLN A 121 1.91 10.39 12.63
CA GLN A 121 1.76 11.18 13.87
C GLN A 121 1.18 12.58 13.64
N ASP A 122 1.26 13.09 12.42
CA ASP A 122 0.65 14.37 12.04
C ASP A 122 -0.88 14.28 11.89
N LEU A 123 -1.43 13.07 11.78
CA LEU A 123 -2.87 12.83 11.90
C LEU A 123 -3.32 12.95 13.38
N PRO A 124 -4.60 13.26 13.63
CA PRO A 124 -5.16 13.13 14.97
C PRO A 124 -4.94 11.73 15.53
N LYS A 125 -4.60 11.64 16.83
CA LYS A 125 -4.25 10.37 17.48
C LYS A 125 -5.30 9.28 17.28
N ALA A 126 -6.57 9.61 17.43
CA ALA A 126 -7.66 8.67 17.22
C ALA A 126 -7.68 8.11 15.78
N ASP A 127 -7.36 8.95 14.79
CA ASP A 127 -7.44 8.61 13.37
C ASP A 127 -6.32 7.65 12.98
N TYR A 128 -5.06 7.95 13.30
CA TYR A 128 -3.98 7.03 12.93
C TYR A 128 -3.99 5.73 13.75
N GLN A 129 -4.44 5.76 15.02
CA GLN A 129 -4.60 4.54 15.80
C GLN A 129 -5.70 3.65 15.22
N ALA A 130 -6.80 4.24 14.76
CA ALA A 130 -7.85 3.49 14.08
C ALA A 130 -7.40 2.91 12.73
N LEU A 131 -6.51 3.61 12.01
CA LEU A 131 -5.91 3.10 10.77
C LEU A 131 -4.93 1.96 11.02
N ILE A 132 -4.07 2.06 12.04
CA ILE A 132 -3.02 1.07 12.33
C ILE A 132 -3.59 -0.16 13.06
N GLY A 133 -4.57 0.01 13.96
CA GLY A 133 -5.12 -1.06 14.80
C GLY A 133 -5.60 -2.32 14.03
N PRO A 134 -6.23 -2.22 12.84
CA PRO A 134 -6.54 -3.39 12.00
C PRO A 134 -5.32 -4.21 11.59
N HIS A 135 -4.13 -3.61 11.61
CA HIS A 135 -2.86 -4.17 11.12
C HIS A 135 -1.82 -4.46 12.20
N GLU A 136 -2.07 -4.11 13.47
CA GLU A 136 -1.39 -4.69 14.64
C GLU A 136 -1.74 -6.18 14.80
#